data_AF-A0A1B2J209-F1
#
_entry.id   AF-A0A1B2J209-F1
#
_cell.length_a   1.000
_cell.length_b   1.000
_cell.length_c   1.000
_cell.angle_alpha   90.00
_cell.angle_beta   90.00
_cell.angle_gamma   90.00
#
_symmetry.space_group_name_H-M   'P 1'
#
loop_
_entity.id
_entity.type
_entity.pdbx_description
1 polymer ?
#
loop_
_entity_poly.entity_id
_entity_poly.type
_entity_poly.pdbx_seq_one_letter_code
_entity_poly.pdbx_strand_id
1 'polypeptide(L)'
;MSRLKDGTYQGSGTGNRGEISVSVTVKNDKITNVSIVDQNETDGISTAALKKAPELIMDYQSYSIDAVTGPTVSFQAVQKAVQEALAKAGDNSIFDKPVDLRHTVEDKDDNDYRYLDPETIKFEDSSDVLIIGAGASGLSAAIAAREAGASALVLGNIPPAICCPT
;
A
#
# COMPACT_ATOMS: atom_id res chain seq x y z
N MET A 1 -15.33 6.17 29.94
CA MET A 1 -16.50 6.24 29.05
C MET A 1 -16.04 5.70 27.71
N SER A 2 -16.60 4.58 27.27
CA SER A 2 -16.30 4.08 25.92
C SER A 2 -16.91 5.02 24.89
N ARG A 3 -16.08 5.40 23.91
CA ARG A 3 -16.44 6.31 22.82
C ARG A 3 -17.14 5.58 21.68
N LEU A 4 -16.98 4.25 21.63
CA LEU A 4 -17.58 3.37 20.65
C LEU A 4 -18.48 2.35 21.33
N LYS A 5 -19.52 1.94 20.61
CA LYS A 5 -20.36 0.81 20.99
C LYS A 5 -19.70 -0.48 20.53
N ASP A 6 -19.60 -1.44 21.45
CA ASP A 6 -19.15 -2.78 21.13
C ASP A 6 -20.16 -3.46 20.18
N GLY A 7 -19.66 -4.03 19.11
CA GLY A 7 -20.49 -4.63 18.08
C GLY A 7 -19.76 -4.91 16.78
N THR A 8 -20.46 -5.57 15.87
CA THR A 8 -19.99 -5.78 14.50
C THR A 8 -20.72 -4.84 13.57
N TYR A 9 -19.95 -4.07 12.81
CA TYR A 9 -20.43 -3.07 11.87
C TYR A 9 -19.98 -3.44 10.46
N GLN A 10 -20.79 -3.09 9.48
CA GLN A 10 -20.45 -3.26 8.07
C GLN A 10 -20.40 -1.88 7.42
N GLY A 11 -19.43 -1.69 6.55
CA GLY A 11 -19.29 -0.49 5.73
C GLY A 11 -18.84 -0.88 4.34
N SER A 12 -18.99 0.03 3.40
CA SER A 12 -18.57 -0.21 2.03
C SER A 12 -17.77 0.97 1.47
N GLY A 13 -16.98 0.70 0.46
CA GLY A 13 -16.09 1.67 -0.15
C GLY A 13 -15.96 1.41 -1.64
N THR A 14 -16.05 2.47 -2.43
CA THR A 14 -15.91 2.38 -3.89
C THR A 14 -14.43 2.19 -4.27
N GLY A 15 -14.11 1.01 -4.80
CA GLY A 15 -12.83 0.66 -5.40
C GLY A 15 -12.73 1.05 -6.88
N ASN A 16 -11.75 0.47 -7.56
CA ASN A 16 -11.44 0.77 -8.96
C ASN A 16 -12.35 -0.03 -9.93
N ARG A 17 -12.76 -1.24 -9.55
CA ARG A 17 -13.63 -2.11 -10.37
C ARG A 17 -14.98 -2.44 -9.73
N GLY A 18 -15.24 -1.91 -8.54
CA GLY A 18 -16.55 -1.99 -7.91
C GLY A 18 -16.49 -1.66 -6.43
N GLU A 19 -17.59 -1.92 -5.75
CA GLU A 19 -17.71 -1.70 -4.31
C GLU A 19 -16.99 -2.81 -3.54
N ILE A 20 -16.38 -2.44 -2.42
CA ILE A 20 -15.73 -3.35 -1.48
C ILE A 20 -16.48 -3.23 -0.16
N SER A 21 -17.00 -4.35 0.34
CA SER A 21 -17.71 -4.43 1.61
C SER A 21 -16.82 -5.03 2.69
N VAL A 22 -16.76 -4.39 3.85
CA VAL A 22 -15.92 -4.80 4.97
C VAL A 22 -16.77 -4.90 6.24
N SER A 23 -16.52 -5.94 7.03
CA SER A 23 -17.07 -6.14 8.36
C SER A 23 -15.99 -5.88 9.41
N VAL A 24 -16.29 -4.99 10.36
CA VAL A 24 -15.40 -4.55 11.43
C VAL A 24 -16.03 -4.89 12.77
N THR A 25 -15.28 -5.56 13.66
CA THR A 25 -15.72 -5.87 15.02
C THR A 25 -14.98 -4.98 16.03
N VAL A 26 -15.75 -4.19 16.78
CA VAL A 26 -15.25 -3.30 17.82
C VAL A 26 -15.57 -3.88 19.19
N LYS A 27 -14.58 -3.89 20.09
CA LYS A 27 -14.73 -4.32 21.49
C LYS A 27 -13.84 -3.49 22.41
N ASN A 28 -14.38 -2.95 23.48
CA ASN A 28 -13.67 -2.08 24.44
C ASN A 28 -12.90 -0.94 23.73
N ASP A 29 -13.55 -0.23 22.81
CA ASP A 29 -12.95 0.84 21.99
C ASP A 29 -11.76 0.42 21.11
N LYS A 30 -11.60 -0.87 20.82
CA LYS A 30 -10.56 -1.41 19.94
C LYS A 30 -11.14 -2.19 18.78
N ILE A 31 -10.48 -2.10 17.62
CA ILE A 31 -10.76 -2.94 16.46
C ILE A 31 -10.15 -4.32 16.74
N THR A 32 -11.00 -5.33 16.84
CA THR A 32 -10.60 -6.72 17.13
C THR A 32 -10.58 -7.62 15.91
N ASN A 33 -11.35 -7.27 14.88
CA ASN A 33 -11.39 -8.02 13.64
C ASN A 33 -11.81 -7.12 12.49
N VAL A 34 -11.19 -7.32 11.32
CA VAL A 34 -11.56 -6.68 10.06
C VAL A 34 -11.57 -7.75 8.98
N SER A 35 -12.73 -8.02 8.40
CA SER A 35 -12.91 -9.03 7.35
C SER A 35 -13.55 -8.41 6.13
N ILE A 36 -13.03 -8.71 4.94
CA ILE A 36 -13.66 -8.34 3.68
C ILE A 36 -14.80 -9.34 3.43
N VAL A 37 -16.01 -8.81 3.21
CA VAL A 37 -17.23 -9.59 2.97
C VAL A 37 -17.45 -9.78 1.47
N ASP A 38 -17.23 -8.71 0.71
CA ASP A 38 -17.41 -8.71 -0.74
C ASP A 38 -16.37 -7.79 -1.40
N GLN A 39 -15.86 -8.18 -2.56
CA GLN A 39 -14.89 -7.41 -3.31
C GLN A 39 -15.01 -7.69 -4.80
N ASN A 40 -15.10 -6.63 -5.60
CA ASN A 40 -15.19 -6.72 -7.07
C ASN A 40 -13.92 -6.23 -7.77
N GLU A 41 -12.77 -6.35 -7.10
CA GLU A 41 -11.47 -5.86 -7.58
C GLU A 41 -10.77 -6.85 -8.53
N THR A 42 -9.67 -6.41 -9.13
CA THR A 42 -8.89 -7.28 -10.04
C THR A 42 -8.03 -8.25 -9.24
N ASP A 43 -8.31 -9.55 -9.38
CA ASP A 43 -7.46 -10.60 -8.81
C ASP A 43 -6.01 -10.47 -9.31
N GLY A 44 -5.06 -10.66 -8.39
CA GLY A 44 -3.62 -10.54 -8.64
C GLY A 44 -3.07 -9.12 -8.52
N ILE A 45 -3.86 -8.08 -8.82
CA ILE A 45 -3.43 -6.67 -8.69
C ILE A 45 -3.76 -6.13 -7.29
N SER A 46 -5.01 -6.30 -6.86
CA SER A 46 -5.51 -5.72 -5.61
C SER A 46 -5.36 -6.68 -4.42
N THR A 47 -5.06 -7.95 -4.67
CA THR A 47 -4.97 -9.01 -3.63
C THR A 47 -4.00 -8.64 -2.51
N ALA A 48 -2.86 -8.02 -2.83
CA ALA A 48 -1.89 -7.60 -1.83
C ALA A 48 -2.44 -6.49 -0.92
N ALA A 49 -3.15 -5.49 -1.48
CA ALA A 49 -3.76 -4.43 -0.69
C ALA A 49 -4.93 -4.92 0.15
N LEU A 50 -5.73 -5.85 -0.37
CA LEU A 50 -6.89 -6.40 0.33
C LEU A 50 -6.50 -7.29 1.52
N LYS A 51 -5.32 -7.93 1.48
CA LYS A 51 -4.77 -8.65 2.63
C LYS A 51 -4.10 -7.71 3.63
N LYS A 52 -3.27 -6.78 3.13
CA LYS A 52 -2.51 -5.88 4.01
C LYS A 52 -3.36 -4.82 4.69
N ALA A 53 -4.42 -4.30 4.05
CA ALA A 53 -5.22 -3.23 4.64
C ALA A 53 -5.89 -3.64 5.96
N PRO A 54 -6.61 -4.79 6.06
CA PRO A 54 -7.15 -5.26 7.33
C PRO A 54 -6.09 -5.46 8.41
N GLU A 55 -4.95 -6.08 8.08
CA GLU A 55 -3.84 -6.32 9.00
C GLU A 55 -3.29 -5.01 9.58
N LEU A 56 -2.96 -4.06 8.71
CA LEU A 56 -2.42 -2.76 9.12
C LEU A 56 -3.42 -1.96 9.97
N ILE A 57 -4.71 -1.99 9.63
CA ILE A 57 -5.76 -1.31 10.39
C ILE A 57 -5.88 -1.90 11.80
N MET A 58 -5.74 -3.21 11.94
CA MET A 58 -5.73 -3.88 13.24
C MET A 58 -4.46 -3.57 14.05
N ASP A 59 -3.29 -3.55 13.40
CA ASP A 59 -2.02 -3.32 14.09
C ASP A 59 -1.88 -1.88 14.58
N TYR A 60 -2.17 -0.91 13.70
CA TYR A 60 -2.01 0.51 14.01
C TYR A 60 -3.25 1.13 14.67
N GLN A 61 -4.37 0.41 14.70
CA GLN A 61 -5.66 0.93 15.16
C GLN A 61 -5.93 2.30 14.52
N SER A 62 -5.80 2.37 13.20
CA SER A 62 -6.06 3.56 12.40
C SER A 62 -6.57 3.13 11.04
N TYR A 63 -7.54 3.87 10.49
CA TYR A 63 -7.95 3.68 9.10
C TYR A 63 -7.20 4.60 8.14
N SER A 64 -6.50 5.64 8.63
CA SER A 64 -5.75 6.62 7.83
C SER A 64 -4.28 6.22 7.68
N ILE A 65 -4.03 5.04 7.11
CA ILE A 65 -2.70 4.44 6.90
C ILE A 65 -2.21 4.68 5.47
N ASP A 66 -0.94 5.03 5.29
CA ASP A 66 -0.30 5.19 3.99
C ASP A 66 0.90 4.25 3.88
N ALA A 67 0.69 3.07 3.29
CA ALA A 67 1.63 1.95 3.42
C ALA A 67 1.88 1.12 2.16
N VAL A 68 1.03 1.23 1.14
CA VAL A 68 1.11 0.35 -0.02
C VAL A 68 1.36 1.16 -1.28
N THR A 69 2.56 1.00 -1.86
CA THR A 69 2.85 1.45 -3.21
C THR A 69 2.21 0.47 -4.20
N GLY A 70 1.21 0.91 -4.99
CA GLY A 70 0.52 0.07 -5.97
C GLY A 70 -0.97 0.39 -6.09
N PRO A 71 -1.89 -0.55 -5.79
CA PRO A 71 -3.34 -0.37 -5.94
C PRO A 71 -3.91 0.58 -4.86
N THR A 72 -3.49 1.84 -4.89
CA THR A 72 -3.86 2.89 -3.93
C THR A 72 -5.37 3.06 -3.84
N VAL A 73 -6.09 2.96 -4.97
CA VAL A 73 -7.55 3.09 -5.02
C VAL A 73 -8.23 1.98 -4.23
N SER A 74 -7.80 0.72 -4.40
CA SER A 74 -8.38 -0.43 -3.71
C SER A 74 -8.06 -0.39 -2.21
N PHE A 75 -6.86 0.07 -1.84
CA PHE A 75 -6.50 0.28 -0.44
C PHE A 75 -7.37 1.38 0.20
N GLN A 76 -7.51 2.53 -0.47
CA GLN A 76 -8.37 3.63 -0.02
C GLN A 76 -9.84 3.23 0.09
N ALA A 77 -10.32 2.34 -0.78
CA ALA A 77 -11.67 1.81 -0.69
C ALA A 77 -11.89 1.00 0.60
N VAL A 78 -10.92 0.16 1.00
CA VAL A 78 -10.97 -0.55 2.30
C VAL A 78 -10.94 0.44 3.46
N GLN A 79 -10.11 1.47 3.41
CA GLN A 79 -10.05 2.51 4.44
C GLN A 79 -11.39 3.23 4.62
N LYS A 80 -12.03 3.60 3.51
CA LYS A 80 -13.37 4.20 3.52
C LYS A 80 -14.43 3.24 4.07
N ALA A 81 -14.41 1.98 3.65
CA ALA A 81 -15.34 0.97 4.17
C ALA A 81 -15.22 0.80 5.68
N VAL A 82 -13.99 0.79 6.22
CA VAL A 82 -13.73 0.74 7.66
C VAL A 82 -14.18 2.04 8.34
N GLN A 83 -13.91 3.20 7.75
CA GLN A 83 -14.36 4.49 8.27
C GLN A 83 -15.88 4.55 8.41
N GLU A 84 -16.62 4.09 7.39
CA GLU A 84 -18.08 4.01 7.43
C GLU A 84 -18.59 3.02 8.49
N ALA A 85 -17.94 1.85 8.62
CA ALA A 85 -18.28 0.88 9.65
C ALA A 85 -18.08 1.46 11.06
N LEU A 86 -16.98 2.17 11.29
CA LEU A 86 -16.67 2.81 12.58
C LEU A 86 -17.58 4.01 12.87
N ALA A 87 -18.00 4.77 11.85
CA ALA A 87 -18.97 5.86 12.02
C ALA A 87 -20.32 5.35 12.55
N LYS A 88 -20.69 4.10 12.22
CA LYS A 88 -21.88 3.44 12.80
C LYS A 88 -21.67 3.00 14.26
N ALA A 89 -20.42 2.79 14.67
CA ALA A 89 -20.06 2.40 16.03
C ALA A 89 -20.04 3.57 17.02
N GLY A 90 -19.79 4.80 16.54
CA GLY A 90 -19.79 6.01 17.37
C GLY A 90 -18.71 7.02 16.97
N ASP A 91 -18.07 7.62 17.97
CA ASP A 91 -16.98 8.58 17.75
C ASP A 91 -15.70 7.83 17.31
N ASN A 92 -15.39 7.92 16.03
CA ASN A 92 -14.24 7.27 15.39
C ASN A 92 -12.98 8.15 15.36
N SER A 93 -12.99 9.32 16.01
CA SER A 93 -11.85 10.25 16.06
C SER A 93 -10.56 9.62 16.62
N ILE A 94 -10.68 8.55 17.41
CA ILE A 94 -9.53 7.82 17.95
C ILE A 94 -8.72 7.07 16.88
N PHE A 95 -9.36 6.73 15.76
CA PHE A 95 -8.79 5.97 14.64
C PHE A 95 -8.41 6.85 13.44
N ASP A 96 -8.71 8.15 13.48
CA ASP A 96 -8.36 9.12 12.43
C ASP A 96 -6.96 9.70 12.61
N LYS A 97 -5.99 8.84 12.93
CA LYS A 97 -4.60 9.27 13.09
C LYS A 97 -3.86 8.92 11.81
N PRO A 98 -3.31 9.90 11.07
CA PRO A 98 -2.52 9.59 9.89
C PRO A 98 -1.29 8.79 10.31
N VAL A 99 -1.13 7.61 9.73
CA VAL A 99 0.02 6.72 9.93
C VAL A 99 0.73 6.61 8.59
N ASP A 100 1.85 7.31 8.45
CA ASP A 100 2.70 7.19 7.26
C ASP A 100 3.71 6.06 7.47
N LEU A 101 3.51 4.94 6.76
CA LEU A 101 4.43 3.79 6.78
C LEU A 101 5.45 3.83 5.63
N ARG A 102 5.44 4.87 4.78
CA ARG A 102 6.49 5.09 3.77
C ARG A 102 7.85 5.38 4.42
N HIS A 103 7.83 5.76 5.69
CA HIS A 103 8.99 6.06 6.52
C HIS A 103 9.24 5.03 7.64
N THR A 104 8.44 3.96 7.74
CA THR A 104 8.58 2.93 8.78
C THR A 104 9.08 1.60 8.25
N VAL A 105 9.93 1.64 7.21
CA VAL A 105 11.03 0.70 7.28
C VAL A 105 11.70 0.98 8.63
N GLU A 106 11.46 0.14 9.61
CA GLU A 106 12.52 -0.18 10.56
C GLU A 106 13.61 -0.79 9.69
N ASP A 107 14.35 0.10 9.02
CA ASP A 107 15.65 -0.17 8.49
C ASP A 107 16.44 -0.61 9.73
N LYS A 108 16.54 -1.92 9.92
CA LYS A 108 17.71 -2.52 10.58
C LYS A 108 18.89 -2.46 9.61
N ASP A 109 19.06 -1.30 9.00
CA ASP A 109 20.17 -0.91 8.16
C ASP A 109 20.42 0.53 8.61
N ASP A 110 21.47 0.76 9.38
CA ASP A 110 21.89 2.08 9.92
C ASP A 110 22.25 3.10 8.80
N ASN A 111 21.83 2.86 7.57
CA ASN A 111 22.18 3.62 6.38
C ASN A 111 20.95 4.38 5.88
N ASP A 112 20.75 5.60 6.40
CA ASP A 112 19.86 6.57 5.76
C ASP A 112 20.45 6.96 4.40
N TYR A 113 20.07 6.23 3.35
CA TYR A 113 20.57 6.41 1.99
C TYR A 113 20.20 7.79 1.37
N ARG A 114 19.42 8.62 2.09
CA ARG A 114 19.09 9.99 1.68
C ARG A 114 20.29 10.94 1.73
N TYR A 115 21.33 10.60 2.51
CA TYR A 115 22.52 11.42 2.71
C TYR A 115 23.81 10.60 2.63
N LEU A 116 23.96 9.79 1.59
CA LEU A 116 25.24 9.14 1.31
C LEU A 116 26.24 10.17 0.80
N ASP A 117 27.44 10.17 1.37
CA ASP A 117 28.59 10.86 0.78
C ASP A 117 28.87 10.22 -0.60
N PRO A 118 28.78 10.97 -1.70
CA PRO A 118 28.89 10.41 -3.05
C PRO A 118 30.24 9.72 -3.32
N GLU A 119 31.27 10.04 -2.54
CA GLU A 119 32.60 9.43 -2.59
C GLU A 119 32.67 8.03 -1.95
N THR A 120 31.67 7.66 -1.13
CA THR A 120 31.61 6.36 -0.44
C THR A 120 30.80 5.31 -1.21
N ILE A 121 30.08 5.73 -2.25
CA ILE A 121 29.21 4.85 -3.05
C ILE A 121 30.07 4.05 -4.02
N LYS A 122 30.14 2.74 -3.81
CA LYS A 122 30.74 1.80 -4.76
C LYS A 122 29.67 1.32 -5.72
N PHE A 123 29.81 1.67 -7.00
CA PHE A 123 28.94 1.17 -8.06
C PHE A 123 29.45 -0.19 -8.54
N GLU A 124 28.64 -1.23 -8.41
CA GLU A 124 28.95 -2.57 -8.95
C GLU A 124 28.67 -2.67 -10.45
N ASP A 125 27.75 -1.84 -10.95
CA ASP A 125 27.35 -1.77 -12.36
C ASP A 125 27.32 -0.32 -12.86
N SER A 126 27.59 -0.13 -14.16
CA SER A 126 27.51 1.16 -14.85
C SER A 126 26.58 1.07 -16.06
N SER A 127 25.71 2.05 -16.24
CA SER A 127 24.82 2.16 -17.40
C SER A 127 24.82 3.57 -17.96
N ASP A 128 24.63 3.71 -19.27
CA ASP A 128 24.52 5.02 -19.95
C ASP A 128 23.20 5.73 -19.61
N VAL A 129 22.12 4.96 -19.42
CA VAL A 129 20.78 5.47 -19.14
C VAL A 129 20.15 4.74 -17.96
N LEU A 130 19.79 5.49 -16.92
CA LEU A 130 18.97 5.00 -15.80
C LEU A 130 17.49 5.35 -16.04
N ILE A 131 16.63 4.35 -15.96
CA ILE A 131 15.19 4.48 -16.18
C ILE A 131 14.48 4.09 -14.88
N ILE A 132 13.72 5.04 -14.31
CA ILE A 132 12.95 4.82 -13.09
C ILE A 132 11.49 4.59 -13.47
N GLY A 133 11.01 3.36 -13.25
CA GLY A 133 9.65 2.89 -13.50
C GLY A 133 9.58 1.87 -14.65
N ALA A 134 9.34 0.60 -14.32
CA ALA A 134 9.18 -0.49 -15.30
C ALA A 134 7.76 -0.58 -15.90
N GLY A 135 7.13 0.59 -16.15
CA GLY A 135 5.83 0.68 -16.84
C GLY A 135 6.00 0.70 -18.37
N ALA A 136 4.89 0.86 -19.10
CA ALA A 136 4.91 0.91 -20.56
C ALA A 136 5.84 2.00 -21.12
N SER A 137 5.89 3.16 -20.47
CA SER A 137 6.77 4.28 -20.85
C SER A 137 8.25 3.98 -20.57
N GLY A 138 8.57 3.40 -19.41
CA GLY A 138 9.95 3.10 -19.05
C GLY A 138 10.55 1.95 -19.86
N LEU A 139 9.76 0.90 -20.12
CA LEU A 139 10.19 -0.18 -21.02
C LEU A 139 10.37 0.32 -22.47
N SER A 140 9.49 1.20 -22.95
CA SER A 140 9.64 1.81 -24.28
C SER A 140 10.90 2.69 -24.35
N ALA A 141 11.17 3.47 -23.30
CA ALA A 141 12.40 4.26 -23.20
C ALA A 141 13.64 3.36 -23.18
N ALA A 142 13.57 2.20 -22.51
CA ALA A 142 14.67 1.24 -22.47
C ALA A 142 14.95 0.63 -23.84
N ILE A 143 13.91 0.31 -24.60
CA ILE A 143 14.05 -0.18 -25.98
C ILE A 143 14.71 0.90 -26.85
N ALA A 144 14.20 2.13 -26.82
CA ALA A 144 14.75 3.23 -27.60
C ALA A 144 16.22 3.53 -27.25
N ALA A 145 16.58 3.50 -25.96
CA ALA A 145 17.95 3.67 -25.51
C ALA A 145 18.88 2.57 -26.07
N ARG A 146 18.42 1.31 -26.05
CA ARG A 146 19.17 0.17 -26.59
C ARG A 146 19.27 0.21 -28.12
N GLU A 147 18.24 0.66 -28.82
CA GLU A 147 18.27 0.86 -30.28
C GLU A 147 19.25 1.95 -30.69
N ALA A 148 19.42 2.99 -29.86
CA ALA A 148 20.45 4.00 -30.02
C ALA A 148 21.86 3.52 -29.62
N GLY A 149 22.01 2.27 -29.19
CA GLY A 149 23.27 1.65 -28.79
C GLY A 149 23.70 1.91 -27.35
N ALA A 150 22.84 2.52 -26.52
CA ALA A 150 23.13 2.79 -25.11
C ALA A 150 22.74 1.61 -24.21
N SER A 151 23.50 1.41 -23.14
CA SER A 151 23.15 0.48 -22.05
C SER A 151 22.11 1.11 -21.13
N ALA A 152 21.01 0.40 -20.87
CA ALA A 152 19.89 0.91 -20.09
C ALA A 152 19.62 0.03 -18.86
N LEU A 153 19.60 0.64 -17.67
CA LEU A 153 19.19 0.02 -16.41
C LEU A 153 17.78 0.49 -16.05
N VAL A 154 16.84 -0.44 -15.90
CA VAL A 154 15.45 -0.14 -15.52
C VAL A 154 15.22 -0.55 -14.08
N LEU A 155 14.89 0.42 -13.22
CA LEU A 155 14.50 0.19 -11.83
C LEU A 155 12.98 0.34 -11.70
N GLY A 156 12.29 -0.70 -11.25
CA GLY A 156 10.84 -0.67 -11.03
C GLY A 156 10.49 -1.11 -9.61
N ASN A 157 9.57 -0.40 -8.98
CA ASN A 157 8.95 -0.85 -7.73
C ASN A 157 7.72 -1.72 -8.05
N ILE A 158 7.96 -2.94 -8.53
CA ILE A 158 6.91 -3.92 -8.81
C ILE A 158 6.85 -4.89 -7.61
N PRO A 159 5.71 -5.05 -6.92
CA PRO A 159 5.57 -6.08 -5.90
C PRO A 159 5.84 -7.46 -6.52
N PRO A 160 6.40 -8.43 -5.78
CA PRO A 160 6.95 -9.69 -6.31
C PRO A 160 5.96 -10.65 -6.99
N ALA A 161 4.73 -10.22 -7.32
CA ALA A 161 3.68 -11.06 -7.91
C ALA A 161 3.63 -11.04 -9.46
N ILE A 162 4.31 -10.12 -10.15
CA ILE A 162 4.15 -9.94 -11.62
C ILE A 162 5.46 -10.16 -12.40
N CYS A 163 6.53 -10.63 -11.75
CA CYS A 163 7.69 -11.12 -12.50
C CYS A 163 7.38 -12.55 -12.97
N CYS A 164 6.79 -12.65 -14.16
CA CYS A 164 6.65 -13.92 -14.87
C CYS A 164 8.07 -14.48 -15.09
N PRO A 165 8.38 -15.71 -14.65
CA PRO A 165 9.62 -16.33 -15.04
C PRO A 165 9.55 -16.62 -16.54
N THR A 166 10.59 -16.13 -17.23
CA THR A 166 11.04 -16.45 -18.60
C THR A 166 10.14 -16.07 -19.75
#